data_AF-A0A6A6BC59-F1
#
_entry.id   AF-A0A6A6BC59-F1
#
_cell.length_a   1.000
_cell.length_b   1.000
_cell.length_c   1.000
_cell.angle_alpha   90.00
_cell.angle_beta   90.00
_cell.angle_gamma   90.00
#
_symmetry.space_group_name_H-M   'P 1'
#
loop_
_entity.id
_entity.type
_entity.pdbx_description
1 polymer ?
#
loop_
_entity_poly.entity_id
_entity_poly.type
_entity_poly.pdbx_seq_one_letter_code
_entity_poly.pdbx_strand_id
1 'polypeptide(L)' 'FPFNIHNNPYKAKRTWPPDFTKLSPKHQFRIERKYRRRTALKWERPKWTKAVKLAQWGAILFVTVYGVLFMDWG' A
#
# COMPACT_ATOMS: atom_id res chain seq x y z
N PHE A 1 -4.04 15.40 -26.40
CA PHE A 1 -5.25 14.64 -26.81
C PHE A 1 -5.89 14.00 -25.58
N PRO A 2 -7.18 14.23 -25.29
CA PRO A 2 -7.86 13.53 -24.20
C PRO A 2 -7.99 12.04 -24.56
N PHE A 3 -7.62 11.17 -23.62
CA PHE A 3 -7.78 9.73 -23.76
C PHE A 3 -9.28 9.38 -23.86
N ASN A 4 -9.69 8.67 -24.91
CA ASN A 4 -11.07 8.21 -25.11
C ASN A 4 -11.10 6.68 -25.30
N ILE A 5 -11.72 5.97 -24.36
CA ILE A 5 -11.81 4.50 -24.32
C ILE A 5 -12.57 3.95 -25.53
N HIS A 6 -13.53 4.70 -26.09
CA HIS A 6 -14.40 4.26 -27.18
C HIS A 6 -13.70 4.26 -28.56
N ASN A 7 -12.64 5.05 -28.71
CA ASN A 7 -11.84 5.19 -29.93
C ASN A 7 -10.61 4.24 -29.96
N ASN A 8 -10.43 3.39 -28.96
CA ASN A 8 -9.27 2.49 -28.96
C ASN A 8 -9.48 1.35 -29.98
N PRO A 9 -8.58 1.16 -30.98
CA PRO A 9 -8.66 0.03 -31.91
C PRO A 9 -8.49 -1.32 -31.22
N TYR A 10 -7.78 -1.37 -30.08
CA TYR A 10 -7.57 -2.59 -29.30
C TYR A 10 -8.50 -2.63 -28.08
N LYS A 11 -9.77 -3.00 -28.31
CA LYS A 11 -10.77 -3.08 -27.22
C LYS A 11 -10.58 -4.35 -26.39
N ALA A 12 -10.68 -4.22 -25.07
CA ALA A 12 -10.72 -5.39 -24.20
C ALA A 12 -12.00 -6.20 -24.49
N LYS A 13 -11.87 -7.53 -24.65
CA LYS A 13 -13.02 -8.44 -24.88
C LYS A 13 -14.08 -8.35 -23.77
N ARG A 14 -13.69 -7.93 -22.57
CA ARG A 14 -14.56 -7.71 -21.43
C ARG A 14 -14.35 -6.30 -20.91
N THR A 15 -15.43 -5.52 -20.85
CA THR A 15 -15.41 -4.17 -20.28
C THR A 15 -15.13 -4.26 -18.78
N TRP A 16 -14.11 -3.53 -18.33
CA TRP A 16 -13.87 -3.29 -16.92
C TRP A 16 -14.53 -1.94 -16.57
N PRO A 17 -15.17 -1.76 -15.39
CA PRO A 17 -15.44 -2.73 -14.35
C PRO A 17 -16.67 -3.58 -14.69
N PRO A 18 -16.69 -4.86 -14.27
CA PRO A 18 -17.91 -5.64 -14.35
C PRO A 18 -18.97 -5.01 -13.42
N ASP A 19 -20.22 -5.05 -13.85
CA ASP A 19 -21.34 -4.59 -13.03
C ASP A 19 -21.50 -5.49 -11.80
N PHE A 20 -21.06 -5.01 -10.64
CA PHE A 20 -21.03 -5.78 -9.40
C PHE A 20 -22.42 -6.21 -8.95
N THR A 21 -23.47 -5.45 -9.29
CA THR A 21 -24.86 -5.75 -8.90
C THR A 21 -25.40 -7.04 -9.52
N LYS A 22 -24.84 -7.45 -10.67
CA LYS A 22 -25.28 -8.64 -11.44
C LYS A 22 -24.47 -9.90 -11.10
N LEU A 23 -23.49 -9.80 -10.21
CA LEU A 23 -22.59 -10.89 -9.85
C LEU A 23 -23.08 -11.65 -8.62
N SER A 24 -22.98 -12.98 -8.64
CA SER A 24 -23.22 -13.82 -7.45
C SER A 24 -22.31 -13.39 -6.29
N PRO A 25 -22.79 -13.39 -5.03
CA PRO A 25 -22.03 -12.98 -3.84
C PRO A 25 -20.68 -13.71 -3.69
N LYS A 26 -20.64 -15.01 -4.02
CA LYS A 26 -19.39 -15.80 -4.00
C LYS A 26 -18.34 -15.24 -4.97
N HIS A 27 -18.78 -14.77 -6.13
CA HIS A 27 -17.88 -14.17 -7.13
C HIS A 27 -17.42 -12.78 -6.68
N GLN A 28 -18.33 -11.95 -6.15
CA GLN A 28 -18.00 -10.63 -5.61
C GLN A 28 -16.91 -10.72 -4.53
N PHE A 29 -17.07 -11.62 -3.55
CA PHE A 29 -16.10 -11.84 -2.49
C PHE A 29 -14.70 -12.21 -3.02
N ARG A 30 -14.64 -13.04 -4.07
CA ARG A 30 -13.36 -13.41 -4.71
C ARG A 30 -12.67 -12.21 -5.35
N ILE A 31 -13.43 -11.32 -6.01
CA ILE A 31 -12.89 -10.09 -6.61
C ILE A 31 -12.42 -9.14 -5.52
N GLU A 32 -13.22 -8.95 -4.47
CA GLU A 32 -12.87 -8.08 -3.34
C GLU A 32 -11.59 -8.56 -2.65
N ARG A 33 -11.48 -9.86 -2.35
CA ARG A 33 -10.27 -10.47 -1.79
C ARG A 33 -9.06 -10.23 -2.69
N LYS A 34 -9.22 -10.35 -4.01
CA LYS A 34 -8.14 -10.07 -4.98
C LYS A 34 -7.76 -8.58 -4.98
N TYR A 35 -8.74 -7.69 -4.92
CA TYR A 35 -8.53 -6.24 -4.86
C TYR A 35 -7.76 -5.86 -3.59
N ARG A 36 -8.22 -6.28 -2.41
CA ARG A 36 -7.55 -6.00 -1.11
C ARG A 36 -6.08 -6.45 -1.10
N ARG A 37 -5.78 -7.61 -1.68
CA ARG A 37 -4.39 -8.10 -1.81
C ARG A 37 -3.55 -7.21 -2.73
N ARG A 38 -4.09 -6.84 -3.89
CA ARG A 38 -3.40 -5.97 -4.86
C ARG A 38 -3.19 -4.55 -4.32
N THR A 39 -4.15 -4.02 -3.57
CA THR A 39 -4.01 -2.72 -2.92
C THR A 39 -2.93 -2.76 -1.85
N ALA A 40 -2.90 -3.80 -1.00
CA ALA A 40 -1.82 -3.96 -0.01
C ALA A 40 -0.44 -3.90 -0.68
N LEU A 41 -0.21 -4.71 -1.72
CA LEU A 41 1.03 -4.71 -2.51
C LEU A 41 1.34 -3.36 -3.18
N LYS A 42 0.32 -2.64 -3.67
CA LYS A 42 0.51 -1.32 -4.32
C LYS A 42 0.86 -0.23 -3.31
N TRP A 43 0.31 -0.33 -2.10
CA TRP A 43 0.50 0.63 -1.00
C TRP A 43 1.70 0.29 -0.12
N GLU A 44 2.28 -0.90 -0.25
CA GLU A 44 3.55 -1.24 0.38
C GLU A 44 4.66 -0.27 -0.05
N ARG A 45 5.26 0.43 0.93
CA ARG A 45 6.39 1.35 0.73
C ARG A 45 7.64 0.84 1.46
N PRO A 46 8.27 -0.24 0.98
CA PRO A 46 9.31 -0.95 1.73
C PRO A 46 10.53 -0.08 2.04
N LYS A 47 10.93 0.80 1.12
CA LYS A 47 12.04 1.74 1.33
C LYS A 47 11.75 2.76 2.43
N TRP A 48 10.54 3.32 2.44
CA TRP A 48 10.10 4.26 3.48
C TRP A 48 10.00 3.56 4.84
N THR A 49 9.37 2.39 4.89
CA THR A 49 9.28 1.60 6.12
C THR A 49 10.66 1.24 6.68
N LYS A 50 11.63 0.91 5.81
CA LYS A 50 13.02 0.65 6.22
C LYS A 50 13.69 1.91 6.79
N ALA A 51 13.53 3.06 6.14
CA ALA A 51 14.09 4.32 6.60
C ALA A 51 13.54 4.74 7.97
N VAL A 52 12.22 4.66 8.15
CA VAL A 52 11.56 4.97 9.44
C VAL A 52 12.03 4.02 10.54
N LYS A 53 12.15 2.72 10.25
CA LYS A 53 12.70 1.74 11.21
C LYS A 53 14.14 2.07 11.60
N LEU A 54 14.99 2.44 10.64
CA LEU A 54 16.37 2.82 10.93
C LEU A 54 16.42 4.08 11.81
N ALA A 55 15.61 5.10 11.50
CA ALA A 55 15.50 6.30 12.31
C ALA A 55 14.99 6.00 13.73
N GLN A 56 14.02 5.09 13.88
CA GLN A 56 13.52 4.64 15.17
C GLN A 56 14.64 4.01 16.01
N TRP A 57 15.42 3.08 15.45
CA TRP A 57 16.58 2.50 16.15
C TRP A 57 17.64 3.54 16.48
N GLY A 58 17.91 4.47 15.56
CA GLY A 58 18.82 5.59 15.81
C GLY A 58 18.37 6.48 16.96
N ALA A 59 17.08 6.79 17.04
CA ALA A 59 16.51 7.57 18.13
C ALA A 59 16.59 6.83 19.48
N ILE A 60 16.29 5.53 19.50
CA ILE A 60 16.43 4.71 20.71
C ILE A 60 17.90 4.72 21.18
N LEU A 61 18.84 4.44 20.27
CA LEU A 61 20.26 4.45 20.59
C LEU A 61 20.71 5.81 21.12
N PHE A 62 20.30 6.88 20.45
CA PHE A 62 20.62 8.25 20.84
C PHE A 62 20.15 8.56 22.27
N VAL A 63 18.88 8.27 22.59
CA VAL A 63 18.32 8.49 23.93
C VAL A 63 19.04 7.66 24.98
N THR A 64 19.33 6.39 24.70
CA THR A 64 20.05 5.52 25.64
C THR A 64 21.48 5.99 25.89
N VAL A 65 22.22 6.33 24.84
CA VAL A 65 23.61 6.82 24.98
C VAL A 65 23.64 8.14 25.73
N TYR A 66 22.74 9.06 25.42
CA TYR A 66 22.59 10.31 26.15
C TYR A 66 22.27 10.06 27.62
N GLY A 67 21.28 9.21 27.90
CA GLY A 67 20.83 8.85 29.25
C GLY A 67 21.90 8.20 30.12
N VAL A 68 22.83 7.45 29.53
CA VAL A 68 23.93 6.79 30.25
C VAL A 68 25.14 7.71 30.45
N LEU A 69 25.51 8.48 29.43
CA LEU A 69 26.79 9.21 29.43
C LEU A 69 26.70 10.66 29.89
N PHE A 70 25.53 11.30 29.72
CA PHE A 70 25.41 12.76 29.88
C PHE A 70 24.23 13.19 30.75
N MET A 71 23.29 12.29 31.03
CA MET A 71 22.19 12.59 31.93
C MET A 71 22.70 12.45 33.36
N ASP A 72 22.78 13.57 34.08
CA ASP A 72 23.00 13.56 35.53
C ASP A 72 21.63 13.39 36.19
N TRP A 73 21.45 12.28 36.93
CA TRP A 73 20.14 11.86 37.46
C TRP A 73 19.81 12.49 38.82
N GLY A 74 20.74 13.25 39.41
CA GLY A 74 20.58 13.83 40.75
C GLY A 74 20.79 12.80 41.85
#